data_AF-A0A7Y2XN92-F1
#
_entry.id   AF-A0A7Y2XN92-F1
#
_cell.length_a   1.000
_cell.length_b   1.000
_cell.length_c   1.000
_cell.angle_alpha   90.00
_cell.angle_beta   90.00
_cell.angle_gamma   90.00
#
_symmetry.space_group_name_H-M   'P 1'
#
loop_
_entity.id
_entity.type
_entity.pdbx_description
1 polymer ?
#
loop_
_entity_poly.entity_id
_entity_poly.type
_entity_poly.pdbx_seq_one_letter_code
_entity_poly.pdbx_strand_id
1 'polypeptide(L)'
;MPWWATLVKWYSSFQIFRGNTVKTIIECVPNFSEGRDLSVIKQIADAIESVRGVELLDVDPGESTNRTVVTFIGEPEPVKEAAFRAVAKAADLIDMSRHSGEHARFGATDVCPFVPVAGATMDDCARIAREVGERIGEELAIPVYLYEHAASSPERRNLATVRAGEYEGLQKKLSKPEWKPDFGPAEFNARSGAIAVGAREFLIAYNINLNTTDRRYANEIAYEIRERGRWKRIGNTEPFYYKGEVVYFEKERFPDGNSDYVASSFAELASFYKQQYGKDLAQRYESIGLDPENLTGCPVYKDGLFTQLKAIGWVVEDYQCAQISINLTDYTVTPMHKAYDAARELANHRGITVTGSEVVGVVPYDAIRASGLHYLRKMMKSTGIPARDVVTSAVQSLGLADVAPFDIDRKVVGLPAQDGPLVNRKVADFVDEVSRDTPAPGGGSIAALAGAIGAALASMVVNLSIGKGEYDDRYAVLCELAEKAQDLKDQLLRAVDEDTEAFNEVIAGMRMAKDTADQQAARAAAIRAGYRTASEVPMRTAKLCRLVLDLCEQAANIGNQAVMSDAGVGALMALAGVQGAIHNVRINLPHTGDNDFIAAMETDLDALVSQSRSLCDKIQEKVEAGFRA
;
A
#
# COMPACT_ATOMS: atom_id res chain seq x y z
N MET A 1 -7.42 -30.77 2.69
CA MET A 1 -7.28 -29.34 3.06
C MET A 1 -5.81 -29.09 3.30
N PRO A 2 -5.20 -28.07 2.69
CA PRO A 2 -3.79 -27.78 2.93
C PRO A 2 -3.61 -27.24 4.36
N TRP A 3 -2.47 -27.54 4.98
CA TRP A 3 -2.17 -27.24 6.39
C TRP A 3 -2.20 -25.74 6.78
N TRP A 4 -2.16 -24.81 5.81
CA TRP A 4 -2.29 -23.37 6.06
C TRP A 4 -3.65 -22.97 6.68
N ALA A 5 -4.68 -23.80 6.54
CA ALA A 5 -5.99 -23.58 7.14
C ALA A 5 -6.04 -23.81 8.67
N THR A 6 -4.93 -24.23 9.30
CA THR A 6 -4.92 -24.70 10.70
C THR A 6 -4.00 -23.93 11.64
N LEU A 7 -3.40 -22.82 11.17
CA LEU A 7 -2.61 -21.88 12.00
C LEU A 7 -3.39 -20.62 12.42
N VAL A 8 -4.70 -20.57 12.18
CA VAL A 8 -5.54 -19.41 12.53
C VAL A 8 -6.10 -19.56 13.95
N LYS A 9 -5.25 -19.32 14.94
CA LYS A 9 -5.65 -18.77 16.25
C LYS A 9 -4.53 -17.85 16.72
N TRP A 10 -4.93 -16.67 17.22
CA TRP A 10 -4.12 -15.55 17.70
C TRP A 10 -3.87 -14.44 16.67
N TYR A 11 -4.95 -13.70 16.38
CA TYR A 11 -4.87 -12.29 15.97
C TYR A 11 -4.75 -11.42 17.23
N SER A 12 -4.10 -10.26 17.08
CA SER A 12 -3.82 -9.22 18.09
C SER A 12 -2.47 -9.37 18.80
N SER A 13 -1.43 -8.71 18.26
CA SER A 13 -0.27 -8.29 19.06
C SER A 13 0.50 -7.09 18.49
N PHE A 14 0.32 -6.67 17.23
CA PHE A 14 1.04 -5.50 16.70
C PHE A 14 0.18 -4.24 16.66
N GLN A 15 0.46 -3.35 17.62
CA GLN A 15 -0.09 -2.01 17.76
C GLN A 15 0.75 -1.03 16.94
N ILE A 16 0.50 -0.96 15.64
CA ILE A 16 1.27 -0.10 14.70
C ILE A 16 0.84 1.37 14.78
N PHE A 17 -0.40 1.66 15.21
CA PHE A 17 -0.96 3.02 15.22
C PHE A 17 -1.33 3.57 16.60
N ARG A 18 -0.83 2.99 17.70
CA ARG A 18 -1.10 3.54 19.04
C ARG A 18 -0.13 4.67 19.40
N GLY A 19 -0.69 5.85 19.64
CA GLY A 19 -0.03 7.01 20.26
C GLY A 19 0.41 8.09 19.26
N ASN A 20 0.49 9.34 19.75
CA ASN A 20 0.89 10.55 19.00
C ASN A 20 2.34 10.56 18.46
N THR A 21 3.05 9.43 18.47
CA THR A 21 4.40 9.26 17.92
C THR A 21 4.37 8.27 16.77
N VAL A 22 4.63 8.73 15.54
CA VAL A 22 4.78 7.85 14.36
C VAL A 22 5.93 6.89 14.62
N LYS A 23 5.64 5.61 14.83
CA LYS A 23 6.69 4.58 14.96
C LYS A 23 7.43 4.44 13.62
N THR A 24 8.74 4.29 13.68
CA THR A 24 9.58 3.98 12.52
C THR A 24 9.38 2.51 12.15
N ILE A 25 8.75 2.25 11.01
CA ILE A 25 8.45 0.93 10.46
C ILE A 25 9.19 0.75 9.15
N ILE A 26 9.83 -0.40 9.01
CA ILE A 26 10.59 -0.82 7.84
C ILE A 26 10.07 -2.18 7.40
N GLU A 27 9.92 -2.34 6.09
CA GLU A 27 9.66 -3.62 5.44
C GLU A 27 10.98 -4.24 4.99
N CYS A 28 11.11 -5.55 5.15
CA CYS A 28 12.19 -6.34 4.57
C CYS A 28 11.60 -7.45 3.71
N VAL A 29 12.14 -7.60 2.49
CA VAL A 29 11.59 -8.51 1.47
C VAL A 29 12.64 -9.48 0.92
N PRO A 30 13.24 -10.37 1.75
CA PRO A 30 14.27 -11.28 1.27
C PRO A 30 13.73 -12.33 0.28
N ASN A 31 14.55 -12.61 -0.73
CA ASN A 31 14.33 -13.65 -1.73
C ASN A 31 15.24 -14.84 -1.46
N PHE A 32 14.67 -15.99 -1.13
CA PHE A 32 15.39 -17.24 -0.89
C PHE A 32 15.33 -18.15 -2.11
N SER A 33 16.45 -18.79 -2.45
CA SER A 33 16.58 -19.74 -3.56
C SER A 33 16.06 -21.12 -3.15
N GLU A 34 14.79 -21.19 -2.76
CA GLU A 34 14.04 -22.41 -2.49
C GLU A 34 12.56 -22.12 -2.72
N GLY A 35 11.87 -22.92 -3.52
CA GLY A 35 10.43 -22.77 -3.81
C GLY A 35 9.66 -24.09 -3.80
N ARG A 36 10.30 -25.20 -3.46
CA ARG A 36 9.77 -26.57 -3.59
C ARG A 36 9.71 -27.28 -2.23
N ASP A 37 10.77 -27.21 -1.44
CA ASP A 37 10.81 -27.79 -0.10
C ASP A 37 10.17 -26.85 0.94
N LEU A 38 8.88 -27.08 1.19
CA LEU A 38 8.10 -26.35 2.17
C LEU A 38 8.66 -26.46 3.60
N SER A 39 9.40 -27.53 3.93
CA SER A 39 10.02 -27.67 5.25
C SER A 39 11.20 -26.72 5.41
N VAL A 40 12.00 -26.50 4.35
CA VAL A 40 13.07 -25.50 4.35
C VAL A 40 12.49 -24.10 4.45
N ILE A 41 11.49 -23.79 3.63
CA ILE A 41 10.81 -22.49 3.63
C ILE A 41 10.24 -22.18 5.02
N LYS A 42 9.54 -23.16 5.62
CA LYS A 42 8.98 -23.00 6.96
C LYS A 42 10.05 -22.72 8.01
N GLN A 43 11.19 -23.41 7.96
CA GLN A 43 12.27 -23.17 8.94
C GLN A 43 12.87 -21.75 8.82
N ILE A 44 12.94 -21.20 7.60
CA ILE A 44 13.38 -19.82 7.38
C ILE A 44 12.33 -18.84 7.91
N ALA A 45 11.04 -19.08 7.63
CA ALA A 45 9.94 -18.27 8.15
C ALA A 45 9.85 -18.30 9.69
N ASP A 46 9.96 -19.49 10.30
CA ASP A 46 9.98 -19.67 11.75
C ASP A 46 11.15 -18.88 12.40
N ALA A 47 12.30 -18.76 11.72
CA ALA A 47 13.44 -17.98 12.20
C ALA A 47 13.13 -16.46 12.25
N ILE A 48 12.36 -15.95 11.28
CA ILE A 48 11.87 -14.56 11.25
C ILE A 48 10.86 -14.34 12.37
N GLU A 49 9.83 -15.19 12.46
CA GLU A 49 8.77 -15.07 13.48
C GLU A 49 9.28 -15.22 14.92
N SER A 50 10.43 -15.89 15.12
CA SER A 50 11.07 -15.99 16.42
C SER A 50 11.57 -14.65 16.98
N VAL A 51 11.68 -13.61 16.14
CA VAL A 51 12.16 -12.29 16.54
C VAL A 51 11.01 -11.42 17.03
N ARG A 52 11.00 -11.13 18.32
CA ARG A 52 10.01 -10.22 18.93
C ARG A 52 10.13 -8.83 18.31
N GLY A 53 8.99 -8.27 17.87
CA GLY A 53 8.96 -6.95 17.24
C GLY A 53 8.88 -6.99 15.71
N VAL A 54 8.79 -8.20 15.13
CA VAL A 54 8.56 -8.43 13.70
C VAL A 54 7.21 -9.09 13.48
N GLU A 55 6.56 -8.70 12.39
CA GLU A 55 5.34 -9.33 11.87
C GLU A 55 5.62 -9.88 10.47
N LEU A 56 5.46 -11.20 10.31
CA LEU A 56 5.55 -11.88 9.02
C LEU A 56 4.23 -11.68 8.26
N LEU A 57 4.28 -10.93 7.16
CA LEU A 57 3.10 -10.58 6.38
C LEU A 57 2.77 -11.62 5.32
N ASP A 58 3.80 -12.10 4.61
CA ASP A 58 3.62 -13.01 3.49
C ASP A 58 4.83 -13.93 3.27
N VAL A 59 4.55 -15.14 2.78
CA VAL A 59 5.53 -16.14 2.34
C VAL A 59 5.02 -16.70 1.03
N ASP A 60 5.70 -16.34 -0.06
CA ASP A 60 5.24 -16.58 -1.43
C ASP A 60 6.22 -17.49 -2.19
N PRO A 61 6.07 -18.82 -2.09
CA PRO A 61 6.91 -19.78 -2.78
C PRO A 61 6.44 -19.99 -4.24
N GLY A 62 7.37 -19.92 -5.18
CA GLY A 62 7.13 -20.30 -6.58
C GLY A 62 7.91 -21.56 -6.96
N GLU A 63 7.21 -22.66 -7.27
CA GLU A 63 7.81 -23.99 -7.52
C GLU A 63 8.66 -23.98 -8.81
N SER A 64 8.13 -23.43 -9.90
CA SER A 64 8.85 -23.26 -11.18
C SER A 64 10.04 -22.28 -11.05
N THR A 65 9.85 -21.14 -10.35
CA THR A 65 10.94 -20.19 -10.09
C THR A 65 12.01 -20.72 -9.13
N ASN A 66 11.66 -21.78 -8.38
CA ASN A 66 12.41 -22.32 -7.25
C ASN A 66 12.93 -21.21 -6.32
N ARG A 67 12.03 -20.29 -5.96
CA ARG A 67 12.31 -19.11 -5.15
C ARG A 67 11.13 -18.82 -4.23
N THR A 68 11.41 -18.38 -3.02
CA THR A 68 10.41 -17.84 -2.09
C THR A 68 10.70 -16.39 -1.80
N VAL A 69 9.70 -15.54 -1.98
CA VAL A 69 9.71 -14.15 -1.51
C VAL A 69 9.09 -14.15 -0.12
N VAL A 70 9.79 -13.59 0.86
CA VAL A 70 9.25 -13.45 2.22
C VAL A 70 9.14 -11.97 2.54
N THR A 71 8.00 -11.54 3.08
CA THR A 71 7.76 -10.15 3.46
C THR A 71 7.46 -10.04 4.94
N PHE A 72 8.21 -9.21 5.65
CA PHE A 72 7.94 -8.91 7.05
C PHE A 72 8.22 -7.43 7.37
N ILE A 73 7.55 -6.93 8.40
CA ILE A 73 7.68 -5.54 8.88
C ILE A 73 8.03 -5.47 10.36
N GLY A 74 8.60 -4.35 10.78
CA GLY A 74 8.84 -4.07 12.19
C GLY A 74 9.64 -2.79 12.38
N GLU A 75 10.03 -2.53 13.63
CA GLU A 75 10.99 -1.47 13.95
C GLU A 75 12.41 -1.83 13.46
N PRO A 76 13.32 -0.85 13.28
CA PRO A 76 14.64 -1.08 12.70
C PRO A 76 15.45 -2.23 13.31
N GLU A 77 15.57 -2.30 14.64
CA GLU A 77 16.40 -3.34 15.30
C GLU A 77 15.83 -4.76 15.16
N PRO A 78 14.53 -5.01 15.45
CA PRO A 78 13.93 -6.32 15.18
C PRO A 78 14.06 -6.77 13.72
N VAL A 79 13.85 -5.85 12.76
CA VAL A 79 13.93 -6.15 11.33
C VAL A 79 15.34 -6.55 10.91
N LYS A 80 16.38 -5.86 11.41
CA LYS A 80 17.79 -6.24 11.19
C LYS A 80 18.09 -7.65 11.69
N GLU A 81 17.66 -7.96 12.90
CA GLU A 81 17.89 -9.26 13.52
C GLU A 81 17.17 -10.38 12.78
N ALA A 82 15.91 -10.17 12.39
CA ALA A 82 15.15 -11.13 11.61
C ALA A 82 15.77 -11.40 10.23
N ALA A 83 16.19 -10.34 9.52
CA ALA A 83 16.86 -10.47 8.23
C ALA A 83 18.15 -11.30 8.34
N PHE A 84 19.01 -10.98 9.32
CA PHE A 84 20.25 -11.72 9.55
C PHE A 84 19.99 -13.20 9.88
N ARG A 85 19.06 -13.49 10.81
CA ARG A 85 18.70 -14.88 11.17
C ARG A 85 18.16 -15.67 9.99
N ALA A 86 17.34 -15.04 9.16
CA ALA A 86 16.78 -15.67 7.98
C ALA A 86 17.87 -16.01 6.95
N VAL A 87 18.82 -15.10 6.71
CA VAL A 87 19.99 -15.34 5.83
C VAL A 87 20.87 -16.45 6.38
N ALA A 88 21.18 -16.43 7.68
CA ALA A 88 21.95 -17.49 8.33
C ALA A 88 21.26 -18.85 8.19
N LYS A 89 19.95 -18.91 8.44
CA LYS A 89 19.15 -20.13 8.29
C LYS A 89 19.11 -20.62 6.84
N ALA A 90 18.99 -19.72 5.88
CA ALA A 90 19.01 -20.07 4.46
C ALA A 90 20.38 -20.62 4.03
N ALA A 91 21.48 -20.03 4.49
CA ALA A 91 22.84 -20.53 4.25
C ALA A 91 23.07 -21.94 4.83
N ASP A 92 22.42 -22.26 5.96
CA ASP A 92 22.44 -23.60 6.56
C ASP A 92 21.62 -24.62 5.76
N LEU A 93 20.48 -24.22 5.19
CA LEU A 93 19.52 -25.16 4.62
C LEU A 93 19.63 -25.35 3.11
N ILE A 94 20.07 -24.31 2.38
CA ILE A 94 20.07 -24.28 0.91
C ILE A 94 21.49 -24.52 0.40
N ASP A 95 21.64 -25.51 -0.49
CA ASP A 95 22.88 -25.80 -1.21
C ASP A 95 22.76 -25.33 -2.67
N MET A 96 23.33 -24.16 -2.96
CA MET A 96 23.27 -23.54 -4.29
C MET A 96 23.94 -24.38 -5.37
N SER A 97 24.88 -25.28 -5.03
CA SER A 97 25.50 -26.18 -6.01
C SER A 97 24.50 -27.16 -6.64
N ARG A 98 23.34 -27.35 -6.01
CA ARG A 98 22.24 -28.21 -6.46
C ARG A 98 21.00 -27.42 -6.91
N HIS A 99 21.02 -26.10 -6.79
CA HIS A 99 19.87 -25.25 -7.08
C HIS A 99 19.74 -24.93 -8.57
N SER A 100 18.54 -25.11 -9.09
CA SER A 100 18.11 -24.61 -10.40
C SER A 100 16.68 -24.09 -10.32
N GLY A 101 16.39 -23.04 -11.08
CA GLY A 101 15.07 -22.40 -11.16
C GLY A 101 15.01 -21.45 -12.34
N GLU A 102 13.80 -21.10 -12.77
CA GLU A 102 13.61 -20.20 -13.93
C GLU A 102 13.94 -18.75 -13.63
N HIS A 103 13.91 -18.36 -12.36
CA HIS A 103 14.28 -17.02 -11.94
C HIS A 103 15.79 -16.93 -11.78
N ALA A 104 16.40 -15.84 -12.26
CA ALA A 104 17.82 -15.58 -12.03
C ALA A 104 18.13 -15.69 -10.54
N ARG A 105 19.36 -16.06 -10.16
CA ARG A 105 19.78 -16.15 -8.75
C ARG A 105 21.29 -16.25 -8.66
N PHE A 106 21.88 -15.79 -7.55
CA PHE A 106 23.32 -15.99 -7.33
C PHE A 106 23.71 -16.37 -5.89
N GLY A 107 22.73 -16.64 -5.02
CA GLY A 107 22.95 -17.16 -3.67
C GLY A 107 21.71 -17.74 -3.00
N ALA A 108 21.92 -18.42 -1.87
CA ALA A 108 20.89 -19.07 -1.05
C ALA A 108 19.85 -18.05 -0.57
N THR A 109 20.32 -16.89 -0.12
CA THR A 109 19.55 -15.65 -0.14
C THR A 109 20.07 -14.81 -1.29
N ASP A 110 19.22 -14.60 -2.28
CA ASP A 110 19.57 -13.91 -3.50
C ASP A 110 19.55 -12.39 -3.30
N VAL A 111 18.49 -11.84 -2.72
CA VAL A 111 18.38 -10.40 -2.44
C VAL A 111 17.72 -10.18 -1.09
N CYS A 112 18.16 -9.17 -0.34
CA CYS A 112 17.57 -8.74 0.93
C CYS A 112 17.43 -7.20 0.97
N PRO A 113 16.34 -6.65 0.41
CA PRO A 113 16.04 -5.23 0.46
C PRO A 113 15.36 -4.79 1.75
N PHE A 114 15.58 -3.53 2.12
CA PHE A 114 14.85 -2.77 3.13
C PHE A 114 14.08 -1.62 2.47
N VAL A 115 12.83 -1.42 2.88
CA VAL A 115 11.90 -0.46 2.28
C VAL A 115 11.29 0.42 3.39
N PRO A 116 11.30 1.75 3.25
CA PRO A 116 10.67 2.63 4.22
C PRO A 116 9.14 2.50 4.17
N VAL A 117 8.48 2.29 5.31
CA VAL A 117 7.01 2.18 5.39
C VAL A 117 6.40 3.40 6.09
N ALA A 118 6.80 3.65 7.34
CA ALA A 118 6.28 4.77 8.12
C ALA A 118 7.38 5.32 9.03
N GLY A 119 7.56 6.64 9.09
CA GLY A 119 8.55 7.26 9.98
C GLY A 119 10.02 6.88 9.72
N ALA A 120 10.30 6.18 8.62
CA ALA A 120 11.64 5.80 8.15
C ALA A 120 11.95 6.53 6.84
N THR A 121 13.19 6.99 6.68
CA THR A 121 13.66 7.54 5.40
C THR A 121 14.36 6.47 4.56
N MET A 122 14.56 6.75 3.28
CA MET A 122 15.39 5.90 2.42
C MET A 122 16.83 5.78 2.95
N ASP A 123 17.36 6.86 3.53
CA ASP A 123 18.70 6.88 4.12
C ASP A 123 18.80 5.98 5.36
N ASP A 124 17.75 5.94 6.19
CA ASP A 124 17.66 4.98 7.30
C ASP A 124 17.73 3.54 6.80
N CYS A 125 16.95 3.22 5.77
CA CYS A 125 16.95 1.90 5.15
C CYS A 125 18.30 1.56 4.52
N ALA A 126 18.95 2.52 3.86
CA ALA A 126 20.26 2.33 3.26
C ALA A 126 21.36 2.10 4.31
N ARG A 127 21.28 2.79 5.46
CA ARG A 127 22.16 2.54 6.61
C ARG A 127 21.94 1.13 7.17
N ILE A 128 20.69 0.72 7.37
CA ILE A 128 20.33 -0.62 7.85
C ILE A 128 20.82 -1.72 6.88
N ALA A 129 20.66 -1.52 5.58
CA ALA A 129 21.17 -2.43 4.56
C ALA A 129 22.69 -2.62 4.67
N ARG A 130 23.44 -1.54 4.94
CA ARG A 130 24.90 -1.61 5.16
C ARG A 130 25.25 -2.35 6.45
N GLU A 131 24.58 -2.04 7.57
CA GLU A 131 24.81 -2.71 8.86
C GLU A 131 24.54 -4.23 8.78
N VAL A 132 23.44 -4.62 8.13
CA VAL A 132 23.09 -6.04 7.95
C VAL A 132 24.06 -6.70 6.96
N GLY A 133 24.42 -6.04 5.87
CA GLY A 133 25.37 -6.54 4.89
C GLY A 133 26.76 -6.78 5.49
N GLU A 134 27.25 -5.84 6.31
CA GLU A 134 28.52 -5.98 7.04
C GLU A 134 28.49 -7.21 7.96
N ARG A 135 27.46 -7.33 8.79
CA ARG A 135 27.29 -8.46 9.70
C ARG A 135 27.19 -9.80 8.98
N ILE A 136 26.49 -9.88 7.85
CA ILE A 136 26.44 -11.09 7.00
C ILE A 136 27.83 -11.44 6.48
N GLY A 137 28.57 -10.45 5.98
CA GLY A 137 29.92 -10.65 5.46
C GLY A 137 30.91 -11.14 6.53
N GLU A 138 30.83 -10.57 7.74
CA GLU A 138 31.72 -10.89 8.86
C GLU A 138 31.38 -12.21 9.54
N GLU A 139 30.11 -12.44 9.90
CA GLU A 139 29.72 -13.61 10.70
C GLU A 139 29.45 -14.86 9.85
N LEU A 140 28.99 -14.71 8.60
CA LEU A 140 28.64 -15.84 7.74
C LEU A 140 29.67 -16.10 6.62
N ALA A 141 30.66 -15.21 6.46
CA ALA A 141 31.67 -15.28 5.40
C ALA A 141 31.06 -15.42 3.99
N ILE A 142 29.94 -14.73 3.74
CA ILE A 142 29.26 -14.68 2.44
C ILE A 142 29.67 -13.38 1.72
N PRO A 143 30.05 -13.41 0.43
CA PRO A 143 30.24 -12.21 -0.37
C PRO A 143 28.96 -11.38 -0.46
N VAL A 144 29.02 -10.11 -0.06
CA VAL A 144 27.87 -9.19 -0.06
C VAL A 144 28.08 -8.05 -1.06
N TYR A 145 27.06 -7.79 -1.88
CA TYR A 145 27.01 -6.64 -2.78
C TYR A 145 25.89 -5.69 -2.37
N LEU A 146 26.22 -4.42 -2.17
CA LEU A 146 25.24 -3.38 -1.90
C LEU A 146 24.63 -2.87 -3.21
N TYR A 147 23.31 -2.68 -3.24
CA TYR A 147 22.60 -2.23 -4.45
C TYR A 147 21.53 -1.16 -4.17
N GLU A 148 20.97 -0.57 -5.23
CA GLU A 148 20.04 0.57 -5.19
C GLU A 148 20.55 1.72 -4.30
N HIS A 149 19.77 2.21 -3.34
CA HIS A 149 20.15 3.33 -2.47
C HIS A 149 21.27 2.99 -1.47
N ALA A 150 21.56 1.70 -1.27
CA ALA A 150 22.69 1.27 -0.46
C ALA A 150 23.99 1.14 -1.27
N ALA A 151 23.93 1.17 -2.61
CA ALA A 151 25.05 0.87 -3.49
C ALA A 151 26.29 1.72 -3.18
N SER A 152 27.45 1.08 -3.16
CA SER A 152 28.75 1.73 -2.95
C SER A 152 29.28 2.44 -4.19
N SER A 153 28.79 2.09 -5.38
CA SER A 153 29.15 2.71 -6.64
C SER A 153 27.95 2.83 -7.59
N PRO A 154 27.96 3.78 -8.55
CA PRO A 154 26.88 3.95 -9.52
C PRO A 154 26.56 2.68 -10.32
N GLU A 155 27.56 1.88 -10.66
CA GLU A 155 27.43 0.66 -11.46
C GLU A 155 26.67 -0.46 -10.72
N ARG A 156 26.66 -0.42 -9.38
CA ARG A 156 26.00 -1.39 -8.51
C ARG A 156 24.55 -1.04 -8.17
N ARG A 157 24.06 0.14 -8.58
CA ARG A 157 22.66 0.53 -8.35
C ARG A 157 21.67 -0.49 -8.93
N ASN A 158 21.92 -0.93 -10.17
CA ASN A 158 21.04 -1.86 -10.86
C ASN A 158 21.30 -3.31 -10.42
N LEU A 159 20.30 -3.92 -9.79
CA LEU A 159 20.33 -5.31 -9.33
C LEU A 159 20.69 -6.33 -10.45
N ALA A 160 20.19 -6.12 -11.67
CA ALA A 160 20.48 -7.03 -12.78
C ALA A 160 21.96 -6.97 -13.19
N THR A 161 22.61 -5.81 -13.06
CA THR A 161 24.06 -5.66 -13.25
C THR A 161 24.83 -6.40 -12.15
N VAL A 162 24.42 -6.20 -10.89
CA VAL A 162 25.02 -6.89 -9.72
C VAL A 162 24.89 -8.40 -9.84
N ARG A 163 23.79 -8.91 -10.40
CA ARG A 163 23.52 -10.34 -10.57
C ARG A 163 23.87 -10.93 -11.93
N ALA A 164 24.42 -10.11 -12.83
CA ALA A 164 24.80 -10.57 -14.16
C ALA A 164 25.75 -11.78 -14.08
N GLY A 165 25.41 -12.83 -14.82
CA GLY A 165 26.12 -14.12 -14.79
C GLY A 165 25.59 -15.12 -13.76
N GLU A 166 24.65 -14.73 -12.89
CA GLU A 166 24.01 -15.62 -11.91
C GLU A 166 25.01 -16.34 -10.98
N TYR A 167 24.59 -17.44 -10.36
CA TYR A 167 25.44 -18.28 -9.52
C TYR A 167 26.61 -18.87 -10.31
N GLU A 168 26.35 -19.35 -11.53
CA GLU A 168 27.33 -20.02 -12.39
C GLU A 168 28.48 -19.09 -12.82
N GLY A 169 28.21 -17.79 -12.96
CA GLY A 169 29.20 -16.77 -13.30
C GLY A 169 29.91 -16.14 -12.11
N LEU A 170 29.50 -16.46 -10.88
CA LEU A 170 29.94 -15.77 -9.66
C LEU A 170 31.45 -15.94 -9.40
N GLN A 171 32.01 -17.15 -9.60
CA GLN A 171 33.44 -17.39 -9.43
C GLN A 171 34.29 -16.49 -10.35
N LYS A 172 33.87 -16.35 -11.61
CA LYS A 172 34.53 -15.46 -12.58
C LYS A 172 34.35 -13.99 -12.19
N LYS A 173 33.18 -13.61 -11.68
CA LYS A 173 32.92 -12.25 -11.18
C LYS A 173 33.84 -11.91 -10.01
N LEU A 174 33.95 -12.76 -9.00
CA LEU A 174 34.80 -12.53 -7.82
C LEU A 174 36.29 -12.42 -8.15
N SER A 175 36.75 -13.04 -9.25
CA SER A 175 38.14 -12.91 -9.70
C SER A 175 38.51 -11.52 -10.24
N LYS A 176 37.52 -10.67 -10.51
CA LYS A 176 37.71 -9.35 -11.11
C LYS A 176 37.80 -8.27 -10.02
N PRO A 177 38.86 -7.43 -10.00
CA PRO A 177 39.05 -6.40 -8.98
C PRO A 177 37.87 -5.41 -8.88
N GLU A 178 37.25 -5.05 -10.00
CA GLU A 178 36.10 -4.14 -10.03
C GLU A 178 34.83 -4.73 -9.36
N TRP A 179 34.78 -6.06 -9.23
CA TRP A 179 33.68 -6.81 -8.61
C TRP A 179 34.03 -7.34 -7.21
N LYS A 180 35.03 -6.75 -6.54
CA LYS A 180 35.28 -7.02 -5.12
C LYS A 180 34.01 -6.77 -4.30
N PRO A 181 33.54 -7.72 -3.46
CA PRO A 181 32.38 -7.53 -2.60
C PRO A 181 32.52 -6.30 -1.69
N ASP A 182 31.39 -5.70 -1.31
CA ASP A 182 31.35 -4.61 -0.34
C ASP A 182 31.71 -5.10 1.06
N PHE A 183 31.19 -6.28 1.42
CA PHE A 183 31.49 -6.98 2.66
C PHE A 183 31.72 -8.47 2.42
N GLY A 184 32.38 -9.13 3.37
CA GLY A 184 32.73 -10.55 3.28
C GLY A 184 33.93 -10.84 2.37
N PRO A 185 34.34 -12.11 2.27
CA PRO A 185 35.51 -12.51 1.50
C PRO A 185 35.24 -12.41 -0.01
N ALA A 186 36.28 -12.07 -0.80
CA ALA A 186 36.24 -12.17 -2.27
C ALA A 186 36.47 -13.62 -2.74
N GLU A 187 35.82 -14.58 -2.09
CA GLU A 187 35.99 -16.02 -2.30
C GLU A 187 34.66 -16.66 -2.69
N PHE A 188 34.72 -17.63 -3.62
CA PHE A 188 33.52 -18.30 -4.09
C PHE A 188 33.00 -19.27 -3.02
N ASN A 189 31.85 -18.95 -2.43
CA ASN A 189 31.13 -19.84 -1.53
C ASN A 189 30.18 -20.74 -2.32
N ALA A 190 30.58 -21.99 -2.57
CA ALA A 190 29.80 -22.94 -3.38
C ALA A 190 28.47 -23.39 -2.74
N ARG A 191 28.31 -23.21 -1.42
CA ARG A 191 27.06 -23.57 -0.73
C ARG A 191 26.06 -22.42 -0.78
N SER A 192 26.50 -21.23 -0.40
CA SER A 192 25.60 -20.09 -0.21
C SER A 192 25.62 -19.08 -1.37
N GLY A 193 26.61 -19.12 -2.25
CA GLY A 193 26.79 -18.13 -3.31
C GLY A 193 27.13 -16.74 -2.76
N ALA A 194 26.50 -15.70 -3.31
CA ALA A 194 26.60 -14.31 -2.87
C ALA A 194 25.20 -13.71 -2.63
N ILE A 195 25.13 -12.62 -1.87
CA ILE A 195 23.87 -11.92 -1.56
C ILE A 195 23.93 -10.46 -2.01
N ALA A 196 22.83 -9.95 -2.56
CA ALA A 196 22.63 -8.52 -2.74
C ALA A 196 21.80 -7.94 -1.59
N VAL A 197 22.32 -6.93 -0.86
CA VAL A 197 21.61 -6.26 0.23
C VAL A 197 21.40 -4.80 -0.16
N GLY A 198 20.20 -4.25 0.03
CA GLY A 198 19.92 -2.92 -0.49
C GLY A 198 18.79 -2.19 0.19
N ALA A 199 18.60 -0.94 -0.20
CA ALA A 199 17.45 -0.14 0.18
C ALA A 199 16.78 0.39 -1.08
N ARG A 200 15.46 0.30 -1.15
CA ARG A 200 14.70 0.68 -2.34
C ARG A 200 13.32 1.20 -1.98
N GLU A 201 12.75 1.95 -2.90
CA GLU A 201 11.34 2.34 -2.83
C GLU A 201 10.43 1.11 -2.85
N PHE A 202 9.22 1.29 -2.30
CA PHE A 202 8.20 0.27 -2.35
C PHE A 202 7.90 -0.07 -3.82
N LEU A 203 7.86 -1.36 -4.14
CA LEU A 203 7.55 -1.84 -5.49
C LEU A 203 6.51 -2.94 -5.42
N ILE A 204 5.54 -2.85 -6.32
CA ILE A 204 4.50 -3.86 -6.47
C ILE A 204 4.97 -4.84 -7.55
N ALA A 205 5.21 -6.09 -7.14
CA ALA A 205 5.38 -7.19 -8.06
C ALA A 205 4.00 -7.71 -8.46
N TYR A 206 3.66 -7.57 -9.74
CA TYR A 206 2.33 -7.74 -10.28
C TYR A 206 2.40 -8.54 -11.57
N ASN A 207 1.83 -9.73 -11.63
CA ASN A 207 1.84 -10.54 -12.84
C ASN A 207 0.45 -10.56 -13.48
N ILE A 208 0.39 -10.46 -14.81
CA ILE A 208 -0.87 -10.56 -15.58
C ILE A 208 -0.88 -11.87 -16.37
N ASN A 209 -1.92 -12.66 -16.18
CA ASN A 209 -2.04 -14.01 -16.73
C ASN A 209 -2.67 -13.99 -18.13
N LEU A 210 -2.12 -14.80 -19.05
CA LEU A 210 -2.61 -14.94 -20.42
C LEU A 210 -3.09 -16.37 -20.68
N ASN A 211 -4.10 -16.53 -21.53
CA ASN A 211 -4.67 -17.83 -21.93
C ASN A 211 -3.78 -18.67 -22.88
N THR A 212 -2.46 -18.59 -22.74
CA THR A 212 -1.47 -19.22 -23.62
C THR A 212 -0.24 -19.60 -22.83
N THR A 213 0.49 -20.64 -23.23
CA THR A 213 1.82 -20.98 -22.70
C THR A 213 2.96 -20.42 -23.57
N ASP A 214 2.65 -19.67 -24.62
CA ASP A 214 3.66 -19.11 -25.50
C ASP A 214 4.24 -17.81 -24.91
N ARG A 215 5.44 -17.95 -24.33
CA ARG A 215 6.23 -16.84 -23.79
C ARG A 215 6.41 -15.66 -24.74
N ARG A 216 6.41 -15.88 -26.06
CA ARG A 216 6.60 -14.82 -27.05
C ARG A 216 5.48 -13.79 -26.96
N TYR A 217 4.26 -14.24 -26.72
CA TYR A 217 3.10 -13.36 -26.60
C TYR A 217 3.13 -12.51 -25.32
N ALA A 218 3.55 -13.09 -24.20
CA ALA A 218 3.78 -12.32 -22.99
C ALA A 218 4.88 -11.27 -23.18
N ASN A 219 6.00 -11.63 -23.83
CA ASN A 219 7.07 -10.69 -24.12
C ASN A 219 6.64 -9.56 -25.06
N GLU A 220 5.82 -9.87 -26.07
CA GLU A 220 5.27 -8.85 -26.97
C GLU A 220 4.54 -7.74 -26.21
N ILE A 221 3.69 -8.11 -25.27
CA ILE A 221 2.93 -7.15 -24.46
C ILE A 221 3.85 -6.46 -23.44
N ALA A 222 4.69 -7.23 -22.75
CA ALA A 222 5.65 -6.71 -21.77
C ALA A 222 6.56 -5.62 -22.35
N TYR A 223 7.06 -5.83 -23.57
CA TYR A 223 7.96 -4.90 -24.25
C TYR A 223 7.26 -3.64 -24.73
N GLU A 224 5.95 -3.69 -24.95
CA GLU A 224 5.15 -2.52 -25.28
C GLU A 224 4.83 -1.67 -24.04
N ILE A 225 4.58 -2.29 -22.89
CA ILE A 225 4.18 -1.56 -21.68
C ILE A 225 5.36 -1.03 -20.86
N ARG A 226 6.52 -1.71 -20.86
CA ARG A 226 7.66 -1.36 -20.00
C ARG A 226 8.38 -0.09 -20.44
N GLU A 227 8.96 0.64 -19.50
CA GLU A 227 9.67 1.92 -19.75
C GLU A 227 10.83 1.80 -20.74
N ARG A 228 11.59 0.70 -20.65
CA ARG A 228 12.66 0.38 -21.61
C ARG A 228 12.15 0.30 -23.05
N GLY A 229 10.87 0.00 -23.23
CA GLY A 229 10.25 -0.25 -24.52
C GLY A 229 10.85 -1.44 -25.23
N ARG A 230 11.00 -1.30 -26.54
CA ARG A 230 11.38 -2.39 -27.44
C ARG A 230 12.21 -1.89 -28.61
N TRP A 231 12.91 -2.80 -29.27
CA TRP A 231 13.56 -2.44 -30.53
C TRP A 231 12.51 -2.08 -31.58
N LYS A 232 12.74 -0.96 -32.28
CA LYS A 232 11.93 -0.56 -33.43
C LYS A 232 12.04 -1.62 -34.50
N ARG A 233 10.89 -1.99 -35.06
CA ARG A 233 10.75 -2.88 -36.21
C ARG A 233 9.86 -2.26 -37.27
N ILE A 234 10.11 -2.65 -38.52
CA ILE A 234 9.37 -2.22 -39.70
C ILE A 234 8.92 -3.44 -40.53
N GLY A 235 8.05 -3.21 -41.51
CA GLY A 235 7.53 -4.27 -42.39
C GLY A 235 6.37 -5.03 -41.74
N ASN A 236 6.51 -6.35 -41.57
CA ASN A 236 5.46 -7.20 -41.04
C ASN A 236 5.36 -7.11 -39.51
N THR A 237 4.74 -6.07 -38.99
CA THR A 237 4.63 -5.81 -37.54
C THR A 237 3.26 -6.16 -36.95
N GLU A 238 2.28 -6.52 -37.78
CA GLU A 238 0.90 -6.77 -37.34
C GLU A 238 0.45 -8.22 -37.63
N PRO A 239 -0.28 -8.87 -36.70
CA PRO A 239 -0.60 -8.42 -35.34
C PRO A 239 0.58 -8.59 -34.35
N PHE A 240 1.68 -9.20 -34.80
CA PHE A 240 2.82 -9.56 -33.95
C PHE A 240 4.08 -8.81 -34.36
N TYR A 241 4.51 -7.86 -33.52
CA TYR A 241 5.58 -6.93 -33.84
C TYR A 241 6.95 -7.61 -33.94
N TYR A 242 7.20 -8.72 -33.22
CA TYR A 242 8.44 -9.49 -33.36
C TYR A 242 8.72 -10.00 -34.79
N LYS A 243 7.71 -10.08 -35.66
CA LYS A 243 7.88 -10.57 -37.04
C LYS A 243 8.53 -9.53 -37.97
N GLY A 244 8.54 -8.25 -37.58
CA GLY A 244 9.14 -7.18 -38.37
C GLY A 244 10.67 -7.20 -38.31
N GLU A 245 11.29 -6.47 -39.22
CA GLU A 245 12.75 -6.35 -39.28
C GLU A 245 13.26 -5.30 -38.30
N VAL A 246 14.32 -5.61 -37.55
CA VAL A 246 14.89 -4.68 -36.56
C VAL A 246 15.57 -3.52 -37.26
N VAL A 247 15.28 -2.31 -36.80
CA VAL A 247 15.93 -1.09 -37.27
C VAL A 247 17.19 -0.83 -36.44
N TYR A 248 18.31 -0.60 -37.11
CA TYR A 248 19.60 -0.27 -36.50
C TYR A 248 20.00 1.15 -36.86
N PHE A 249 20.81 1.76 -36.00
CA PHE A 249 21.54 2.97 -36.34
C PHE A 249 22.63 2.65 -37.36
N GLU A 250 22.74 3.48 -38.38
CA GLU A 250 23.75 3.37 -39.43
C GLU A 250 24.51 4.70 -39.53
N LYS A 251 25.64 4.71 -40.24
CA LYS A 251 26.39 5.95 -40.46
C LYS A 251 25.51 6.96 -41.19
N GLU A 252 25.43 8.19 -40.67
CA GLU A 252 24.62 9.29 -41.22
C GLU A 252 23.10 9.01 -41.30
N ARG A 253 22.63 8.00 -40.57
CA ARG A 253 21.21 7.62 -40.55
C ARG A 253 20.79 7.29 -39.12
N PHE A 254 20.03 8.20 -38.53
CA PHE A 254 19.54 8.15 -37.15
C PHE A 254 18.01 8.12 -37.12
N PRO A 255 17.39 6.94 -37.28
CA PRO A 255 15.95 6.80 -37.24
C PRO A 255 15.40 7.10 -35.85
N ASP A 256 14.26 7.79 -35.79
CA ASP A 256 13.47 7.90 -34.58
C ASP A 256 12.84 6.55 -34.22
N GLY A 257 12.67 6.30 -32.92
CA GLY A 257 12.08 5.07 -32.40
C GLY A 257 10.56 4.99 -32.54
N ASN A 258 9.89 6.14 -32.58
CA ASN A 258 8.44 6.27 -32.37
C ASN A 258 7.68 6.73 -33.62
N SER A 259 8.39 7.13 -34.67
CA SER A 259 7.85 7.63 -35.94
C SER A 259 8.72 7.18 -37.11
N ASP A 260 8.33 7.50 -38.34
CA ASP A 260 9.14 7.24 -39.54
C ASP A 260 10.22 8.29 -39.82
N TYR A 261 10.39 9.27 -38.93
CA TYR A 261 11.43 10.29 -39.07
C TYR A 261 12.85 9.69 -38.99
N VAL A 262 13.75 10.21 -39.82
CA VAL A 262 15.16 9.80 -39.88
C VAL A 262 16.02 11.05 -39.96
N ALA A 263 16.88 11.25 -38.97
CA ALA A 263 17.83 12.35 -38.91
C ALA A 263 19.18 11.95 -39.54
N SER A 264 19.95 12.96 -39.93
CA SER A 264 21.32 12.80 -40.45
C SER A 264 22.38 12.67 -39.34
N SER A 265 22.05 13.10 -38.12
CA SER A 265 22.92 13.05 -36.94
C SER A 265 22.15 12.79 -35.65
N PHE A 266 22.83 12.30 -34.61
CA PHE A 266 22.22 12.12 -33.30
C PHE A 266 21.74 13.45 -32.69
N ALA A 267 22.47 14.54 -32.89
CA ALA A 267 22.08 15.87 -32.39
C ALA A 267 20.76 16.36 -33.01
N GLU A 268 20.59 16.14 -34.32
CA GLU A 268 19.33 16.44 -35.02
C GLU A 268 18.19 15.54 -34.48
N LEU A 269 18.45 14.23 -34.33
CA LEU A 269 17.45 13.31 -33.77
C LEU A 269 17.05 13.69 -32.34
N ALA A 270 18.01 14.04 -31.49
CA ALA A 270 17.77 14.45 -30.11
C ALA A 270 16.94 15.75 -30.03
N SER A 271 17.21 16.70 -30.92
CA SER A 271 16.41 17.93 -31.04
C SER A 271 14.97 17.63 -31.47
N PHE A 272 14.79 16.80 -32.51
CA PHE A 272 13.47 16.33 -32.94
C PHE A 272 12.72 15.62 -31.80
N TYR A 273 13.38 14.68 -31.13
CA TYR A 273 12.80 13.90 -30.05
C TYR A 273 12.37 14.77 -28.87
N LYS A 274 13.18 15.78 -28.50
CA LYS A 274 12.83 16.75 -27.46
C LYS A 274 11.66 17.64 -27.88
N GLN A 275 11.62 18.09 -29.13
CA GLN A 275 10.53 18.92 -29.64
C GLN A 275 9.20 18.14 -29.73
N GLN A 276 9.26 16.89 -30.20
CA GLN A 276 8.07 16.08 -30.45
C GLN A 276 7.53 15.39 -29.18
N TYR A 277 8.42 14.93 -28.29
CA TYR A 277 8.04 14.11 -27.13
C TYR A 277 8.36 14.76 -25.78
N GLY A 278 9.05 15.90 -25.75
CA GLY A 278 9.40 16.61 -24.52
C GLY A 278 10.45 15.89 -23.65
N LYS A 279 11.15 14.88 -24.19
CA LYS A 279 12.09 14.02 -23.46
C LYS A 279 13.52 14.20 -23.96
N ASP A 280 14.49 13.86 -23.11
CA ASP A 280 15.90 13.84 -23.48
C ASP A 280 16.29 12.48 -24.06
N LEU A 281 16.74 12.47 -25.33
CA LEU A 281 17.09 11.24 -26.02
C LEU A 281 18.43 10.66 -25.56
N ALA A 282 19.40 11.49 -25.19
CA ALA A 282 20.70 11.03 -24.71
C ALA A 282 20.52 10.33 -23.36
N GLN A 283 19.84 10.99 -22.42
CA GLN A 283 19.50 10.40 -21.12
C GLN A 283 18.70 9.10 -21.28
N ARG A 284 17.82 9.02 -22.28
CA ARG A 284 17.07 7.80 -22.60
C ARG A 284 18.00 6.65 -23.01
N TYR A 285 18.93 6.86 -23.94
CA TYR A 285 19.86 5.80 -24.37
C TYR A 285 20.82 5.39 -23.24
N GLU A 286 21.31 6.36 -22.45
CA GLU A 286 22.11 6.09 -21.25
C GLU A 286 21.35 5.22 -20.24
N SER A 287 20.08 5.52 -19.99
CA SER A 287 19.24 4.79 -19.03
C SER A 287 19.04 3.31 -19.39
N ILE A 288 19.16 2.96 -20.68
CA ILE A 288 19.05 1.58 -21.18
C ILE A 288 20.43 0.93 -21.42
N GLY A 289 21.51 1.61 -21.00
CA GLY A 289 22.88 1.10 -21.06
C GLY A 289 23.54 1.23 -22.43
N LEU A 290 23.12 2.20 -23.25
CA LEU A 290 23.74 2.50 -24.54
C LEU A 290 24.39 3.88 -24.51
N ASP A 291 25.60 3.96 -25.08
CA ASP A 291 26.35 5.20 -25.21
C ASP A 291 25.76 6.06 -26.35
N PRO A 292 25.20 7.25 -26.08
CA PRO A 292 24.64 8.13 -27.11
C PRO A 292 25.66 8.56 -28.17
N GLU A 293 26.96 8.58 -27.83
CA GLU A 293 28.02 8.94 -28.76
C GLU A 293 28.40 7.78 -29.70
N ASN A 294 28.06 6.54 -29.34
CA ASN A 294 28.45 5.33 -30.05
C ASN A 294 27.27 4.37 -30.31
N LEU A 295 26.28 4.87 -31.05
CA LEU A 295 25.06 4.11 -31.37
C LEU A 295 25.12 3.32 -32.69
N THR A 296 26.08 3.56 -33.59
CA THR A 296 26.12 2.86 -34.89
C THR A 296 26.20 1.35 -34.70
N GLY A 297 25.33 0.60 -35.38
CA GLY A 297 25.18 -0.85 -35.23
C GLY A 297 24.32 -1.28 -34.03
N CYS A 298 23.93 -0.35 -33.14
CA CYS A 298 22.96 -0.62 -32.08
C CYS A 298 21.52 -0.57 -32.61
N PRO A 299 20.59 -1.36 -32.04
CA PRO A 299 19.19 -1.30 -32.39
C PRO A 299 18.56 0.02 -31.93
N VAL A 300 17.69 0.59 -32.76
CA VAL A 300 16.87 1.76 -32.42
C VAL A 300 15.76 1.31 -31.47
N TYR A 301 15.47 2.08 -30.42
CA TYR A 301 14.43 1.76 -29.44
C TYR A 301 13.15 2.58 -29.63
N LYS A 302 12.02 1.90 -29.78
CA LYS A 302 10.68 2.44 -29.59
C LYS A 302 10.36 2.55 -28.10
N ASP A 303 9.77 3.67 -27.70
CA ASP A 303 9.28 3.92 -26.34
C ASP A 303 8.21 2.91 -25.93
N GLY A 304 8.22 2.53 -24.65
CA GLY A 304 7.08 1.85 -24.06
C GLY A 304 6.00 2.83 -23.61
N LEU A 305 4.83 2.28 -23.29
CA LEU A 305 3.65 3.07 -22.91
C LEU A 305 3.78 3.72 -21.54
N PHE A 306 4.50 3.11 -20.61
CA PHE A 306 4.59 3.56 -19.22
C PHE A 306 6.03 3.82 -18.78
N THR A 307 6.23 4.77 -17.88
CA THR A 307 7.45 4.96 -17.10
C THR A 307 7.30 4.31 -15.72
N GLN A 308 8.39 4.09 -14.99
CA GLN A 308 8.35 3.44 -13.67
C GLN A 308 7.68 2.04 -13.68
N LEU A 309 7.77 1.37 -14.83
CA LEU A 309 7.23 0.03 -15.05
C LEU A 309 8.29 -0.81 -15.77
N LYS A 310 8.74 -1.86 -15.12
CA LYS A 310 9.60 -2.89 -15.73
C LYS A 310 8.74 -4.12 -15.99
N ALA A 311 8.88 -4.74 -17.16
CA ALA A 311 8.15 -5.96 -17.46
C ALA A 311 8.93 -6.95 -18.34
N ILE A 312 8.59 -8.23 -18.17
CA ILE A 312 9.09 -9.34 -18.99
C ILE A 312 8.01 -10.43 -19.11
N GLY A 313 8.03 -11.18 -20.22
CA GLY A 313 7.17 -12.33 -20.40
C GLY A 313 7.86 -13.64 -19.99
N TRP A 314 7.15 -14.47 -19.23
CA TRP A 314 7.60 -15.80 -18.79
C TRP A 314 6.44 -16.80 -18.80
N VAL A 315 6.73 -18.07 -18.53
CA VAL A 315 5.74 -19.15 -18.47
C VAL A 315 5.77 -19.69 -17.05
N VAL A 316 4.61 -19.90 -16.47
CA VAL A 316 4.47 -20.55 -15.16
C VAL A 316 3.89 -21.93 -15.42
N GLU A 317 4.71 -22.97 -15.25
CA GLU A 317 4.29 -24.34 -15.54
C GLU A 317 3.16 -24.77 -14.60
N ASP A 318 3.20 -24.36 -13.34
CA ASP A 318 2.20 -24.71 -12.31
C ASP A 318 0.79 -24.23 -12.69
N TYR A 319 0.70 -23.07 -13.35
CA TYR A 319 -0.56 -22.47 -13.80
C TYR A 319 -0.88 -22.76 -15.26
N GLN A 320 0.02 -23.47 -15.97
CA GLN A 320 -0.09 -23.76 -17.41
C GLN A 320 -0.40 -22.50 -18.24
N CYS A 321 0.21 -21.37 -17.87
CA CYS A 321 -0.05 -20.08 -18.50
C CYS A 321 1.24 -19.25 -18.64
N ALA A 322 1.24 -18.32 -19.58
CA ALA A 322 2.25 -17.31 -19.74
C ALA A 322 1.80 -16.06 -18.99
N GLN A 323 2.77 -15.40 -18.36
CA GLN A 323 2.54 -14.21 -17.57
C GLN A 323 3.36 -13.04 -18.09
N ILE A 324 2.75 -11.86 -18.04
CA ILE A 324 3.47 -10.60 -18.11
C ILE A 324 3.86 -10.27 -16.67
N SER A 325 5.12 -10.52 -16.30
CA SER A 325 5.63 -10.15 -14.99
C SER A 325 5.98 -8.68 -14.97
N ILE A 326 5.40 -7.93 -14.05
CA ILE A 326 5.52 -6.48 -13.95
C ILE A 326 6.07 -6.12 -12.57
N ASN A 327 7.01 -5.20 -12.57
CA ASN A 327 7.49 -4.49 -11.40
C ASN A 327 7.11 -3.02 -11.56
N LEU A 328 6.14 -2.56 -10.76
CA LEU A 328 5.79 -1.14 -10.64
C LEU A 328 6.74 -0.50 -9.64
N THR A 329 7.71 0.28 -10.12
CA THR A 329 8.70 0.96 -9.26
C THR A 329 8.13 2.23 -8.64
N ASP A 330 7.08 2.80 -9.24
CA ASP A 330 6.26 3.87 -8.67
C ASP A 330 4.81 3.73 -9.15
N TYR A 331 3.94 3.25 -8.26
CA TYR A 331 2.54 3.02 -8.56
C TYR A 331 1.71 4.31 -8.63
N THR A 332 2.26 5.43 -8.16
CA THR A 332 1.60 6.76 -8.25
C THR A 332 1.76 7.36 -9.64
N VAL A 333 2.88 7.05 -10.32
CA VAL A 333 3.12 7.40 -11.72
C VAL A 333 2.42 6.42 -12.66
N THR A 334 2.61 5.12 -12.46
CA THR A 334 1.96 4.06 -13.24
C THR A 334 1.11 3.15 -12.35
N PRO A 335 -0.20 3.42 -12.23
CA PRO A 335 -1.11 2.60 -11.44
C PRO A 335 -1.37 1.21 -12.04
N MET A 336 -1.66 0.24 -11.16
CA MET A 336 -1.94 -1.16 -11.54
C MET A 336 -3.04 -1.28 -12.59
N HIS A 337 -4.17 -0.57 -12.42
CA HIS A 337 -5.29 -0.62 -13.35
C HIS A 337 -4.93 -0.11 -14.76
N LYS A 338 -3.99 0.85 -14.90
CA LYS A 338 -3.54 1.31 -16.21
C LYS A 338 -2.70 0.26 -16.91
N ALA A 339 -1.76 -0.36 -16.19
CA ALA A 339 -0.95 -1.45 -16.71
C ALA A 339 -1.83 -2.64 -17.13
N TYR A 340 -2.83 -2.99 -16.31
CA TYR A 340 -3.78 -4.07 -16.59
C TYR A 340 -4.69 -3.79 -17.79
N ASP A 341 -5.32 -2.61 -17.83
CA ASP A 341 -6.20 -2.23 -18.94
C ASP A 341 -5.41 -2.19 -20.27
N ALA A 342 -4.19 -1.65 -20.27
CA ALA A 342 -3.33 -1.64 -21.47
C ALA A 342 -2.90 -3.05 -21.90
N ALA A 343 -2.50 -3.90 -20.96
CA ALA A 343 -2.17 -5.29 -21.26
C ALA A 343 -3.37 -6.04 -21.86
N ARG A 344 -4.59 -5.81 -21.35
CA ARG A 344 -5.83 -6.38 -21.87
C ARG A 344 -6.12 -5.91 -23.30
N GLU A 345 -5.98 -4.63 -23.59
CA GLU A 345 -6.16 -4.08 -24.94
C GLU A 345 -5.13 -4.66 -25.92
N LEU A 346 -3.86 -4.70 -25.52
CA LEU A 346 -2.77 -5.26 -26.34
C LEU A 346 -2.93 -6.76 -26.57
N ALA A 347 -3.39 -7.51 -25.58
CA ALA A 347 -3.69 -8.94 -25.72
C ALA A 347 -4.86 -9.15 -26.70
N ASN A 348 -5.96 -8.40 -26.53
CA ASN A 348 -7.15 -8.50 -27.37
C ASN A 348 -6.84 -8.22 -28.84
N HIS A 349 -6.00 -7.21 -29.14
CA HIS A 349 -5.58 -6.91 -30.51
C HIS A 349 -4.86 -8.09 -31.20
N ARG A 350 -4.29 -9.00 -30.40
CA ARG A 350 -3.53 -10.17 -30.85
C ARG A 350 -4.32 -11.49 -30.75
N GLY A 351 -5.61 -11.42 -30.40
CA GLY A 351 -6.45 -12.60 -30.18
C GLY A 351 -6.11 -13.39 -28.91
N ILE A 352 -5.40 -12.77 -27.96
CA ILE A 352 -5.05 -13.35 -26.65
C ILE A 352 -6.00 -12.79 -25.60
N THR A 353 -6.34 -13.60 -24.60
CA THR A 353 -7.17 -13.19 -23.48
C THR A 353 -6.33 -13.08 -22.22
N VAL A 354 -6.45 -11.94 -21.52
CA VAL A 354 -6.01 -11.82 -20.13
C VAL A 354 -7.03 -12.53 -19.25
N THR A 355 -6.61 -13.54 -18.50
CA THR A 355 -7.50 -14.34 -17.61
C THR A 355 -7.66 -13.71 -16.24
N GLY A 356 -6.63 -13.01 -15.78
CA GLY A 356 -6.59 -12.30 -14.51
C GLY A 356 -5.17 -11.88 -14.18
N SER A 357 -4.86 -11.76 -12.90
CA SER A 357 -3.55 -11.33 -12.43
C SER A 357 -3.26 -11.83 -11.01
N GLU A 358 -2.06 -11.54 -10.52
CA GLU A 358 -1.65 -11.82 -9.14
C GLU A 358 -0.72 -10.73 -8.62
N VAL A 359 -0.73 -10.52 -7.31
CA VAL A 359 0.29 -9.75 -6.59
C VAL A 359 1.22 -10.75 -5.91
N VAL A 360 2.51 -10.64 -6.23
CA VAL A 360 3.58 -11.39 -5.57
C VAL A 360 4.05 -10.58 -4.36
N GLY A 361 4.02 -11.15 -3.17
CA GLY A 361 4.20 -10.39 -1.93
C GLY A 361 2.96 -9.53 -1.59
N VAL A 362 3.18 -8.28 -1.17
CA VAL A 362 2.12 -7.36 -0.68
C VAL A 362 1.91 -6.13 -1.57
N VAL A 363 0.79 -5.44 -1.40
CA VAL A 363 0.40 -4.22 -2.13
C VAL A 363 -0.03 -3.10 -1.17
N PRO A 364 0.35 -1.83 -1.38
CA PRO A 364 -0.10 -0.72 -0.55
C PRO A 364 -1.58 -0.44 -0.77
N TYR A 365 -2.29 -0.10 0.31
CA TYR A 365 -3.71 0.24 0.26
C TYR A 365 -4.02 1.31 -0.78
N ASP A 366 -3.21 2.36 -0.89
CA ASP A 366 -3.44 3.44 -1.86
C ASP A 366 -3.38 2.96 -3.32
N ALA A 367 -2.49 2.01 -3.63
CA ALA A 367 -2.36 1.46 -4.98
C ALA A 367 -3.59 0.62 -5.39
N ILE A 368 -4.03 -0.26 -4.48
CA ILE A 368 -5.21 -1.10 -4.74
C ILE A 368 -6.50 -0.28 -4.66
N ARG A 369 -6.60 0.70 -3.75
CA ARG A 369 -7.70 1.65 -3.65
C ARG A 369 -7.85 2.45 -4.93
N ALA A 370 -6.76 3.00 -5.49
CA ALA A 370 -6.81 3.74 -6.74
C ALA A 370 -7.39 2.89 -7.88
N SER A 371 -7.05 1.60 -7.92
CA SER A 371 -7.61 0.65 -8.88
C SER A 371 -9.08 0.34 -8.63
N GLY A 372 -9.49 0.14 -7.38
CA GLY A 372 -10.89 -0.05 -7.01
C GLY A 372 -11.76 1.15 -7.39
N LEU A 373 -11.32 2.36 -7.06
CA LEU A 373 -12.00 3.60 -7.41
C LEU A 373 -12.09 3.81 -8.93
N HIS A 374 -11.05 3.47 -9.69
CA HIS A 374 -11.07 3.52 -11.16
C HIS A 374 -12.18 2.63 -11.74
N TYR A 375 -12.26 1.38 -11.31
CA TYR A 375 -13.27 0.45 -11.83
C TYR A 375 -14.68 0.75 -11.32
N LEU A 376 -14.84 1.18 -10.07
CA LEU A 376 -16.13 1.69 -9.57
C LEU A 376 -16.65 2.83 -10.44
N ARG A 377 -15.79 3.80 -10.78
CA ARG A 377 -16.16 4.90 -11.69
C ARG A 377 -16.52 4.42 -13.08
N LYS A 378 -15.76 3.49 -13.67
CA LYS A 378 -16.11 2.88 -14.96
C LYS A 378 -17.47 2.18 -14.95
N MET A 379 -17.85 1.59 -13.81
CA MET A 379 -19.13 0.92 -13.63
C MET A 379 -20.28 1.87 -13.23
N MET A 380 -20.02 3.18 -13.11
CA MET A 380 -20.97 4.15 -12.54
C MET A 380 -21.49 3.72 -11.16
N LYS A 381 -20.58 3.21 -10.32
CA LYS A 381 -20.83 2.78 -8.94
C LYS A 381 -20.23 3.78 -7.96
N SER A 382 -20.75 3.77 -6.73
CA SER A 382 -20.27 4.68 -5.69
C SER A 382 -18.82 4.42 -5.34
N THR A 383 -18.06 5.50 -5.21
CA THR A 383 -16.70 5.51 -4.68
C THR A 383 -16.65 5.68 -3.15
N GLY A 384 -17.76 6.08 -2.54
CA GLY A 384 -17.92 6.27 -1.10
C GLY A 384 -18.55 5.06 -0.40
N ILE A 385 -17.86 3.93 -0.49
CA ILE A 385 -18.21 2.66 0.17
C ILE A 385 -17.08 2.28 1.16
N PRO A 386 -17.32 1.32 2.09
CA PRO A 386 -16.27 0.89 3.02
C PRO A 386 -14.96 0.52 2.32
N ALA A 387 -13.82 0.86 2.94
CA ALA A 387 -12.48 0.63 2.37
C ALA A 387 -12.28 -0.81 1.86
N ARG A 388 -12.73 -1.80 2.62
CA ARG A 388 -12.66 -3.22 2.25
C ARG A 388 -13.46 -3.55 0.99
N ASP A 389 -14.58 -2.87 0.75
CA ASP A 389 -15.42 -3.08 -0.43
C ASP A 389 -14.80 -2.44 -1.68
N VAL A 390 -14.10 -1.31 -1.52
CA VAL A 390 -13.28 -0.71 -2.60
C VAL A 390 -12.16 -1.67 -3.00
N VAL A 391 -11.46 -2.25 -2.03
CA VAL A 391 -10.42 -3.27 -2.27
C VAL A 391 -11.01 -4.50 -2.94
N THR A 392 -12.16 -5.00 -2.46
CA THR A 392 -12.85 -6.14 -3.07
C THR A 392 -13.19 -5.88 -4.54
N SER A 393 -13.65 -4.67 -4.85
CA SER A 393 -13.92 -4.25 -6.24
C SER A 393 -12.65 -4.25 -7.09
N ALA A 394 -11.51 -3.83 -6.53
CA ALA A 394 -10.21 -3.88 -7.20
C ALA A 394 -9.76 -5.33 -7.47
N VAL A 395 -9.84 -6.20 -6.46
CA VAL A 395 -9.50 -7.64 -6.54
C VAL A 395 -10.28 -8.31 -7.67
N GLN A 396 -11.59 -8.07 -7.74
CA GLN A 396 -12.44 -8.63 -8.78
C GLN A 396 -12.12 -8.06 -10.16
N SER A 397 -11.92 -6.74 -10.27
CA SER A 397 -11.75 -6.08 -11.57
C SER A 397 -10.39 -6.35 -12.22
N LEU A 398 -9.35 -6.49 -11.40
CA LEU A 398 -8.00 -6.87 -11.84
C LEU A 398 -7.85 -8.39 -11.97
N GLY A 399 -8.77 -9.18 -11.40
CA GLY A 399 -8.67 -10.64 -11.38
C GLY A 399 -7.52 -11.13 -10.50
N LEU A 400 -7.25 -10.47 -9.37
CA LEU A 400 -6.10 -10.77 -8.47
C LEU A 400 -6.12 -12.17 -7.84
N ALA A 401 -7.24 -12.90 -7.98
CA ALA A 401 -7.45 -14.22 -7.41
C ALA A 401 -7.48 -15.33 -8.49
N ASP A 402 -6.90 -15.08 -9.67
CA ASP A 402 -6.97 -16.00 -10.83
C ASP A 402 -6.21 -17.30 -10.60
N VAL A 403 -4.99 -17.21 -10.07
CA VAL A 403 -4.10 -18.38 -9.87
C VAL A 403 -3.95 -18.79 -8.40
N ALA A 404 -4.21 -17.88 -7.46
CA ALA A 404 -4.20 -18.15 -6.02
C ALA A 404 -5.23 -17.25 -5.29
N PRO A 405 -5.75 -17.64 -4.12
CA PRO A 405 -6.63 -16.78 -3.33
C PRO A 405 -5.95 -15.47 -2.92
N PHE A 406 -6.68 -14.36 -3.01
CA PHE A 406 -6.21 -13.06 -2.53
C PHE A 406 -6.77 -12.76 -1.13
N ASP A 407 -5.94 -12.94 -0.10
CA ASP A 407 -6.28 -12.57 1.28
C ASP A 407 -6.00 -11.08 1.52
N ILE A 408 -7.05 -10.27 1.61
CA ILE A 408 -6.95 -8.81 1.81
C ILE A 408 -6.17 -8.48 3.09
N ASP A 409 -6.36 -9.23 4.17
CA ASP A 409 -5.78 -8.91 5.48
C ASP A 409 -4.27 -9.17 5.53
N ARG A 410 -3.75 -9.96 4.59
CA ARG A 410 -2.31 -10.28 4.46
C ARG A 410 -1.64 -9.51 3.33
N LYS A 411 -2.34 -9.41 2.19
CA LYS A 411 -1.78 -8.84 0.97
C LYS A 411 -1.87 -7.31 0.91
N VAL A 412 -2.77 -6.67 1.66
CA VAL A 412 -2.95 -5.20 1.60
C VAL A 412 -2.37 -4.50 2.82
N VAL A 413 -1.23 -3.82 2.63
CA VAL A 413 -0.56 -3.06 3.68
C VAL A 413 -1.18 -1.67 3.82
N GLY A 414 -1.46 -1.27 5.05
CA GLY A 414 -2.04 0.04 5.36
C GLY A 414 -3.55 0.12 5.09
N LEU A 415 -4.26 -1.01 5.02
CA LEU A 415 -5.71 -1.03 4.96
C LEU A 415 -6.27 -0.32 6.22
N PRO A 416 -7.15 0.70 6.07
CA PRO A 416 -7.77 1.35 7.21
C PRO A 416 -8.57 0.34 8.03
N ALA A 417 -8.19 0.19 9.29
CA ALA A 417 -8.89 -0.61 10.27
C ALA A 417 -9.39 0.28 11.42
N GLN A 418 -10.50 -0.14 12.04
CA GLN A 418 -10.99 0.47 13.26
C GLN A 418 -10.42 -0.33 14.43
N ASP A 419 -9.31 0.14 15.00
CA ASP A 419 -8.61 -0.55 16.07
C ASP A 419 -9.00 0.05 17.43
N GLY A 420 -9.95 -0.60 18.10
CA GLY A 420 -10.38 -0.19 19.43
C GLY A 420 -11.12 -1.30 20.20
N PRO A 421 -10.95 -1.39 21.53
CA PRO A 421 -11.63 -2.39 22.36
C PRO A 421 -13.15 -2.23 22.41
N LEU A 422 -13.69 -1.06 22.07
CA LEU A 422 -15.12 -0.78 22.02
C LEU A 422 -15.69 -0.98 20.62
N VAL A 423 -15.10 -0.34 19.60
CA VAL A 423 -15.60 -0.39 18.22
C VAL A 423 -15.64 -1.81 17.63
N ASN A 424 -14.78 -2.71 18.12
CA ASN A 424 -14.74 -4.11 17.68
C ASN A 424 -15.65 -5.06 18.47
N ARG A 425 -16.43 -4.56 19.43
CA ARG A 425 -17.42 -5.38 20.14
C ARG A 425 -18.63 -5.64 19.27
N LYS A 426 -19.28 -6.78 19.50
CA LYS A 426 -20.63 -6.99 18.98
C LYS A 426 -21.57 -5.99 19.65
N VAL A 427 -22.60 -5.56 18.93
CA VAL A 427 -23.56 -4.57 19.41
C VAL A 427 -24.15 -4.93 20.78
N ALA A 428 -24.53 -6.20 20.98
CA ALA A 428 -25.05 -6.67 22.27
C ALA A 428 -24.01 -6.51 23.40
N ASP A 429 -22.77 -6.96 23.16
CA ASP A 429 -21.68 -6.87 24.15
C ASP A 429 -21.29 -5.41 24.44
N PHE A 430 -21.38 -4.53 23.44
CA PHE A 430 -21.14 -3.09 23.60
C PHE A 430 -22.23 -2.43 24.46
N VAL A 431 -23.50 -2.73 24.19
CA VAL A 431 -24.63 -2.22 24.99
C VAL A 431 -24.57 -2.74 26.43
N ASP A 432 -24.26 -4.02 26.62
CA ASP A 432 -24.04 -4.59 27.95
C ASP A 432 -22.89 -3.86 28.67
N GLU A 433 -21.77 -3.61 27.99
CA GLU A 433 -20.62 -2.89 28.57
C GLU A 433 -21.00 -1.47 29.03
N VAL A 434 -21.75 -0.72 28.22
CA VAL A 434 -22.23 0.64 28.55
C VAL A 434 -23.15 0.64 29.77
N SER A 435 -23.84 -0.46 30.05
CA SER A 435 -24.76 -0.60 31.18
C SER A 435 -24.09 -1.06 32.49
N ARG A 436 -22.79 -1.34 32.47
CA ARG A 436 -22.05 -1.82 33.66
C ARG A 436 -21.75 -0.68 34.63
N ASP A 437 -21.46 -1.07 35.86
CA ASP A 437 -20.96 -0.17 36.91
C ASP A 437 -19.46 0.14 36.68
N THR A 438 -19.16 0.69 35.51
CA THR A 438 -17.81 1.15 35.11
C THR A 438 -17.87 2.61 34.65
N PRO A 439 -16.84 3.43 34.93
CA PRO A 439 -16.84 4.84 34.52
C PRO A 439 -16.77 5.10 33.00
N ALA A 440 -16.36 4.09 32.22
CA ALA A 440 -16.28 4.12 30.76
C ALA A 440 -16.58 2.71 30.21
N PRO A 441 -17.13 2.57 28.98
CA PRO A 441 -17.52 3.64 28.05
C PRO A 441 -18.70 4.48 28.55
N GLY A 442 -18.67 5.78 28.25
CA GLY A 442 -19.64 6.76 28.74
C GLY A 442 -20.47 7.43 27.65
N GLY A 443 -21.10 8.56 28.01
CA GLY A 443 -21.94 9.32 27.08
C GLY A 443 -21.18 9.90 25.88
N GLY A 444 -19.87 10.15 26.01
CA GLY A 444 -19.03 10.63 24.90
C GLY A 444 -18.83 9.57 23.83
N SER A 445 -18.46 8.34 24.22
CA SER A 445 -18.41 7.17 23.33
C SER A 445 -19.75 6.94 22.59
N ILE A 446 -20.88 7.08 23.28
CA ILE A 446 -22.22 6.94 22.67
C ILE A 446 -22.52 8.10 21.71
N ALA A 447 -22.13 9.32 22.04
CA ALA A 447 -22.30 10.47 21.16
C ALA A 447 -21.53 10.31 19.85
N ALA A 448 -20.29 9.81 19.92
CA ALA A 448 -19.47 9.48 18.76
C ALA A 448 -20.13 8.39 17.90
N LEU A 449 -20.59 7.29 18.51
CA LEU A 449 -21.30 6.23 17.81
C LEU A 449 -22.59 6.73 17.13
N ALA A 450 -23.35 7.59 17.80
CA ALA A 450 -24.56 8.19 17.23
C ALA A 450 -24.25 9.01 15.96
N GLY A 451 -23.19 9.81 15.99
CA GLY A 451 -22.69 10.50 14.81
C GLY A 451 -22.27 9.55 13.69
N ALA A 452 -21.53 8.48 14.02
CA ALA A 452 -21.07 7.50 13.03
C ALA A 452 -22.24 6.81 12.32
N ILE A 453 -23.29 6.42 13.07
CA ILE A 453 -24.52 5.86 12.51
C ILE A 453 -25.24 6.89 11.64
N GLY A 454 -25.29 8.15 12.06
CA GLY A 454 -25.86 9.23 11.25
C GLY A 454 -25.14 9.40 9.90
N ALA A 455 -23.81 9.36 9.90
CA ALA A 455 -23.00 9.42 8.69
C ALA A 455 -23.22 8.20 7.79
N ALA A 456 -23.35 7.00 8.37
CA ALA A 456 -23.65 5.78 7.64
C ALA A 456 -25.03 5.84 6.94
N LEU A 457 -26.05 6.40 7.60
CA LEU A 457 -27.39 6.59 7.01
C LEU A 457 -27.35 7.61 5.86
N ALA A 458 -26.63 8.73 6.01
CA ALA A 458 -26.43 9.68 4.91
C ALA A 458 -25.71 9.00 3.72
N SER A 459 -24.66 8.22 3.99
CA SER A 459 -23.96 7.43 2.96
C SER A 459 -24.89 6.44 2.26
N MET A 460 -25.76 5.74 3.00
CA MET A 460 -26.74 4.80 2.44
C MET A 460 -27.71 5.49 1.48
N VAL A 461 -28.29 6.63 1.87
CA VAL A 461 -29.23 7.38 1.02
C VAL A 461 -28.57 7.77 -0.31
N VAL A 462 -27.34 8.27 -0.24
CA VAL A 462 -26.54 8.66 -1.40
C VAL A 462 -26.18 7.44 -2.26
N ASN A 463 -25.75 6.34 -1.65
CA ASN A 463 -25.39 5.11 -2.35
C ASN A 463 -26.58 4.44 -3.04
N LEU A 464 -27.79 4.55 -2.48
CA LEU A 464 -29.04 4.07 -3.10
C LEU A 464 -29.53 4.97 -4.25
N SER A 465 -28.95 6.15 -4.44
CA SER A 465 -29.13 6.98 -5.63
C SER A 465 -28.19 6.59 -6.75
N ILE A 466 -26.93 6.29 -6.43
CA ILE A 466 -25.90 6.02 -7.43
C ILE A 466 -26.22 4.74 -8.21
N GLY A 467 -26.11 4.81 -9.54
CA GLY A 467 -26.42 3.72 -10.47
C GLY A 467 -27.88 3.63 -10.91
N LYS A 468 -28.72 4.60 -10.52
CA LYS A 468 -30.05 4.81 -11.07
C LYS A 468 -30.02 5.97 -12.06
N GLY A 469 -30.54 5.75 -13.27
CA GLY A 469 -30.44 6.71 -14.37
C GLY A 469 -31.01 8.11 -14.08
N GLU A 470 -31.97 8.23 -13.16
CA GLU A 470 -32.56 9.52 -12.75
C GLU A 470 -31.63 10.40 -11.88
N TYR A 471 -30.47 9.87 -11.44
CA TYR A 471 -29.45 10.62 -10.68
C TYR A 471 -28.11 10.72 -11.41
N ASP A 472 -28.01 10.26 -12.66
CA ASP A 472 -26.74 10.25 -13.41
C ASP A 472 -26.17 11.67 -13.60
N ASP A 473 -27.05 12.67 -13.73
CA ASP A 473 -26.69 14.10 -13.81
C ASP A 473 -26.01 14.63 -12.54
N ARG A 474 -26.19 13.93 -11.41
CA ARG A 474 -25.65 14.25 -10.09
C ARG A 474 -24.61 13.24 -9.61
N TYR A 475 -24.21 12.28 -10.45
CA TYR A 475 -23.31 11.19 -10.10
C TYR A 475 -22.03 11.65 -9.37
N ALA A 476 -21.36 12.67 -9.91
CA ALA A 476 -20.10 13.17 -9.34
C ALA A 476 -20.28 13.74 -7.93
N VAL A 477 -21.33 14.54 -7.72
CA VAL A 477 -21.63 15.14 -6.41
C VAL A 477 -22.07 14.07 -5.40
N LEU A 478 -22.86 13.08 -5.84
CA LEU A 478 -23.25 11.95 -4.99
C LEU A 478 -22.02 11.13 -4.57
N CYS A 479 -21.08 10.86 -5.47
CA CYS A 479 -19.83 10.18 -5.11
C CYS A 479 -19.03 10.98 -4.07
N GLU A 480 -18.89 12.30 -4.26
CA GLU A 480 -18.19 13.17 -3.30
C GLU A 480 -18.87 13.16 -1.92
N LEU A 481 -20.21 13.20 -1.86
CA LEU A 481 -20.95 13.10 -0.60
C LEU A 481 -20.76 11.74 0.08
N ALA A 482 -20.78 10.66 -0.69
CA ALA A 482 -20.58 9.32 -0.15
C ALA A 482 -19.15 9.16 0.43
N GLU A 483 -18.13 9.69 -0.25
CA GLU A 483 -16.74 9.70 0.23
C GLU A 483 -16.62 10.48 1.56
N LYS A 484 -17.15 11.71 1.61
CA LYS A 484 -17.20 12.50 2.85
C LYS A 484 -17.94 11.80 3.99
N ALA A 485 -19.03 11.09 3.67
CA ALA A 485 -19.79 10.33 4.67
C ALA A 485 -18.97 9.17 5.25
N GLN A 486 -18.21 8.44 4.43
CA GLN A 486 -17.30 7.39 4.92
C GLN A 486 -16.18 7.99 5.80
N ASP A 487 -15.60 9.12 5.40
CA ASP A 487 -14.54 9.79 6.17
C ASP A 487 -15.03 10.26 7.56
N LEU A 488 -16.22 10.88 7.63
CA LEU A 488 -16.81 11.29 8.91
C LEU A 488 -17.19 10.08 9.76
N LYS A 489 -17.79 9.05 9.15
CA LYS A 489 -18.13 7.79 9.82
C LYS A 489 -16.88 7.16 10.44
N ASP A 490 -15.78 7.06 9.71
CA ASP A 490 -14.54 6.45 10.20
C ASP A 490 -13.86 7.30 11.28
N GLN A 491 -13.91 8.64 11.20
CA GLN A 491 -13.42 9.52 12.27
C GLN A 491 -14.25 9.40 13.55
N LEU A 492 -15.57 9.31 13.43
CA LEU A 492 -16.48 9.16 14.57
C LEU A 492 -16.38 7.78 15.21
N LEU A 493 -16.11 6.72 14.44
CA LEU A 493 -15.82 5.40 14.99
C LEU A 493 -14.54 5.40 15.84
N ARG A 494 -13.47 6.07 15.40
CA ARG A 494 -12.26 6.26 16.23
C ARG A 494 -12.55 7.02 17.52
N ALA A 495 -13.39 8.06 17.43
CA ALA A 495 -13.78 8.87 18.58
C ALA A 495 -14.53 8.07 19.68
N VAL A 496 -15.11 6.90 19.38
CA VAL A 496 -15.74 6.02 20.37
C VAL A 496 -14.72 5.57 21.42
N ASP A 497 -13.56 5.09 20.97
CA ASP A 497 -12.50 4.60 21.83
C ASP A 497 -11.64 5.74 22.41
N GLU A 498 -11.37 6.78 21.61
CA GLU A 498 -10.61 7.96 22.08
C GLU A 498 -11.25 8.66 23.28
N ASP A 499 -12.59 8.68 23.38
CA ASP A 499 -13.30 9.24 24.54
C ASP A 499 -12.96 8.49 25.83
N THR A 500 -12.94 7.16 25.76
CA THR A 500 -12.59 6.30 26.89
C THR A 500 -11.11 6.43 27.23
N GLU A 501 -10.23 6.51 26.22
CA GLU A 501 -8.80 6.71 26.41
C GLU A 501 -8.49 8.06 27.08
N ALA A 502 -9.11 9.15 26.62
CA ALA A 502 -8.95 10.48 27.21
C ALA A 502 -9.42 10.52 28.67
N PHE A 503 -10.53 9.85 29.01
CA PHE A 503 -10.98 9.77 30.40
C PHE A 503 -10.04 8.92 31.28
N ASN A 504 -9.43 7.88 30.73
CA ASN A 504 -8.44 7.08 31.45
C ASN A 504 -7.20 7.88 31.86
N GLU A 505 -6.82 8.92 31.09
CA GLU A 505 -5.74 9.84 31.48
C GLU A 505 -6.08 10.62 32.76
N VAL A 506 -7.34 11.06 32.90
CA VAL A 506 -7.83 11.71 34.13
C VAL A 506 -7.70 10.77 35.32
N ILE A 507 -8.16 9.51 35.16
CA ILE A 507 -8.06 8.47 36.20
C ILE A 507 -6.60 8.18 36.55
N ALA A 508 -5.70 8.10 35.56
CA ALA A 508 -4.28 7.91 35.78
C ALA A 508 -3.66 9.06 36.59
N GLY A 509 -3.99 10.30 36.24
CA GLY A 509 -3.62 11.48 37.02
C GLY A 509 -4.13 11.42 38.46
N MET A 510 -5.39 10.99 38.67
CA MET A 510 -5.97 10.86 40.01
C MET A 510 -5.25 9.81 40.89
N ARG A 511 -4.66 8.78 40.28
CA ARG A 511 -3.93 7.67 40.93
C ARG A 511 -2.48 8.01 41.27
N MET A 512 -1.93 9.13 40.79
CA MET A 512 -0.56 9.54 41.11
C MET A 512 -0.36 9.75 42.63
N ALA A 513 0.87 9.54 43.09
CA ALA A 513 1.27 9.77 44.49
C ALA A 513 1.01 11.23 44.91
N LYS A 514 0.82 11.46 46.22
CA LYS A 514 0.40 12.75 46.78
C LYS A 514 1.04 13.09 48.12
N ASP A 515 2.14 12.42 48.45
CA ASP A 515 2.75 12.46 49.78
C ASP A 515 3.68 13.68 49.95
N THR A 516 4.26 14.19 48.85
CA THR A 516 5.10 15.40 48.86
C THR A 516 4.45 16.56 48.11
N ALA A 517 4.91 17.80 48.38
CA ALA A 517 4.43 19.00 47.67
C ALA A 517 4.67 18.89 46.15
N ASP A 518 5.83 18.37 45.73
CA ASP A 518 6.15 18.14 44.32
C ASP A 518 5.23 17.10 43.68
N GLN A 519 4.93 16.01 44.40
CA GLN A 519 3.98 14.99 43.95
C GLN A 519 2.55 15.55 43.83
N GLN A 520 2.11 16.39 44.77
CA GLN A 520 0.80 17.05 44.71
C GLN A 520 0.71 18.00 43.52
N ALA A 521 1.77 18.77 43.25
CA ALA A 521 1.84 19.67 42.10
C ALA A 521 1.82 18.90 40.77
N ALA A 522 2.63 17.84 40.65
CA ALA A 522 2.66 16.98 39.47
C ALA A 522 1.32 16.27 39.23
N ARG A 523 0.71 15.74 40.29
CA ARG A 523 -0.64 15.15 40.25
C ARG A 523 -1.68 16.15 39.78
N ALA A 524 -1.70 17.37 40.32
CA ALA A 524 -2.65 18.39 39.93
C ALA A 524 -2.46 18.83 38.46
N ALA A 525 -1.21 18.92 38.00
CA ALA A 525 -0.90 19.23 36.60
C ALA A 525 -1.37 18.11 35.65
N ALA A 526 -1.11 16.84 35.99
CA ALA A 526 -1.56 15.70 35.21
C ALA A 526 -3.08 15.59 35.12
N ILE A 527 -3.79 15.84 36.22
CA ILE A 527 -5.27 15.86 36.23
C ILE A 527 -5.81 16.98 35.33
N ARG A 528 -5.28 18.21 35.42
CA ARG A 528 -5.70 19.32 34.55
C ARG A 528 -5.44 19.03 33.07
N ALA A 529 -4.27 18.45 32.76
CA ALA A 529 -3.94 18.02 31.40
C ALA A 529 -4.91 16.94 30.89
N GLY A 530 -5.20 15.91 31.70
CA GLY A 530 -6.17 14.88 31.35
C GLY A 530 -7.57 15.45 31.10
N TYR A 531 -8.05 16.40 31.94
CA TYR A 531 -9.35 17.04 31.71
C TYR A 531 -9.37 17.94 30.47
N ARG A 532 -8.23 18.50 30.06
CA ARG A 532 -8.10 19.20 28.79
C ARG A 532 -8.29 18.23 27.62
N THR A 533 -7.55 17.11 27.59
CA THR A 533 -7.74 16.06 26.58
C THR A 533 -9.20 15.56 26.55
N ALA A 534 -9.77 15.27 27.73
CA ALA A 534 -11.15 14.81 27.89
C ALA A 534 -12.21 15.88 27.54
N SER A 535 -11.83 17.14 27.37
CA SER A 535 -12.71 18.20 26.85
C SER A 535 -12.56 18.35 25.33
N GLU A 536 -11.34 18.23 24.81
CA GLU A 536 -11.02 18.38 23.38
C GLU A 536 -11.62 17.24 22.53
N VAL A 537 -11.59 16.00 23.01
CA VAL A 537 -12.14 14.84 22.29
C VAL A 537 -13.67 14.95 22.07
N PRO A 538 -14.50 15.23 23.08
CA PRO A 538 -15.94 15.47 22.86
C PRO A 538 -16.22 16.73 22.05
N MET A 539 -15.41 17.80 22.16
CA MET A 539 -15.58 18.98 21.31
C MET A 539 -15.37 18.65 19.82
N ARG A 540 -14.33 17.87 19.50
CA ARG A 540 -14.11 17.35 18.14
C ARG A 540 -15.29 16.49 17.70
N THR A 541 -15.78 15.61 18.56
CA THR A 541 -16.95 14.75 18.30
C THR A 541 -18.18 15.59 17.97
N ALA A 542 -18.48 16.64 18.74
CA ALA A 542 -19.60 17.54 18.46
C ALA A 542 -19.46 18.24 17.10
N LYS A 543 -18.26 18.71 16.75
CA LYS A 543 -17.98 19.33 15.44
C LYS A 543 -18.15 18.33 14.29
N LEU A 544 -17.69 17.08 14.45
CA LEU A 544 -17.89 16.01 13.46
C LEU A 544 -19.37 15.67 13.29
N CYS A 545 -20.13 15.49 14.38
CA CYS A 545 -21.58 15.26 14.34
C CYS A 545 -22.33 16.42 13.66
N ARG A 546 -21.89 17.68 13.86
CA ARG A 546 -22.44 18.83 13.15
C ARG A 546 -22.23 18.70 11.63
N LEU A 547 -21.04 18.28 11.18
CA LEU A 547 -20.79 18.04 9.74
C LEU A 547 -21.67 16.90 9.18
N VAL A 548 -21.98 15.89 9.99
CA VAL A 548 -22.92 14.83 9.59
C VAL A 548 -24.32 15.37 9.32
N LEU A 549 -24.80 16.39 10.07
CA LEU A 549 -26.07 17.06 9.76
C LEU A 549 -26.06 17.70 8.36
N ASP A 550 -24.95 18.34 7.96
CA ASP A 550 -24.83 18.92 6.61
C ASP A 550 -24.89 17.82 5.54
N LEU A 551 -24.32 16.65 5.80
CA LEU A 551 -24.42 15.50 4.88
C LEU A 551 -25.85 14.96 4.81
N CYS A 552 -26.57 14.88 5.94
CA CYS A 552 -27.96 14.44 5.97
C CYS A 552 -28.86 15.39 5.18
N GLU A 553 -28.67 16.70 5.32
CA GLU A 553 -29.41 17.70 4.52
C GLU A 553 -29.14 17.52 3.03
N GLN A 554 -27.87 17.42 2.64
CA GLN A 554 -27.49 17.23 1.23
C GLN A 554 -28.06 15.92 0.67
N ALA A 555 -27.94 14.81 1.42
CA ALA A 555 -28.51 13.52 1.06
C ALA A 555 -30.03 13.58 0.88
N ALA A 556 -30.75 14.27 1.76
CA ALA A 556 -32.19 14.47 1.62
C ALA A 556 -32.55 15.33 0.40
N ASN A 557 -31.70 16.30 0.05
CA ASN A 557 -31.93 17.22 -1.06
C ASN A 557 -31.69 16.59 -2.43
N ILE A 558 -30.59 15.86 -2.60
CA ILE A 558 -30.15 15.38 -3.92
C ILE A 558 -30.20 13.86 -4.07
N GLY A 559 -30.37 13.14 -2.97
CA GLY A 559 -30.42 11.69 -2.94
C GLY A 559 -31.80 11.12 -3.25
N ASN A 560 -31.94 9.82 -3.01
CA ASN A 560 -33.10 9.04 -3.39
C ASN A 560 -34.26 9.37 -2.45
N GLN A 561 -35.30 10.00 -3.01
CA GLN A 561 -36.44 10.50 -2.23
C GLN A 561 -37.20 9.37 -1.54
N ALA A 562 -37.19 8.14 -2.08
CA ALA A 562 -37.86 6.98 -1.49
C ALA A 562 -37.23 6.50 -0.17
N VAL A 563 -36.00 6.93 0.14
CA VAL A 563 -35.27 6.60 1.38
C VAL A 563 -34.88 7.87 2.14
N MET A 564 -35.56 8.98 1.88
CA MET A 564 -35.27 10.25 2.56
C MET A 564 -35.49 10.16 4.09
N SER A 565 -36.38 9.27 4.53
CA SER A 565 -36.57 8.97 5.96
C SER A 565 -35.27 8.55 6.65
N ASP A 566 -34.37 7.85 5.97
CA ASP A 566 -33.08 7.43 6.52
C ASP A 566 -32.16 8.64 6.75
N ALA A 567 -32.19 9.66 5.88
CA ALA A 567 -31.50 10.92 6.11
C ALA A 567 -32.09 11.69 7.31
N GLY A 568 -33.41 11.61 7.50
CA GLY A 568 -34.09 12.15 8.68
C GLY A 568 -33.63 11.50 9.99
N VAL A 569 -33.58 10.16 10.04
CA VAL A 569 -33.06 9.42 11.20
C VAL A 569 -31.58 9.75 11.41
N GLY A 570 -30.79 9.82 10.33
CA GLY A 570 -29.39 10.20 10.39
C GLY A 570 -29.17 11.57 11.04
N ALA A 571 -30.03 12.55 10.70
CA ALA A 571 -29.98 13.88 11.29
C ALA A 571 -30.32 13.87 12.80
N LEU A 572 -31.32 13.10 13.23
CA LEU A 572 -31.66 12.95 14.65
C LEU A 572 -30.49 12.33 15.44
N MET A 573 -29.86 11.29 14.89
CA MET A 573 -28.70 10.64 15.49
C MET A 573 -27.50 11.60 15.58
N ALA A 574 -27.26 12.38 14.54
CA ALA A 574 -26.22 13.40 14.53
C ALA A 574 -26.48 14.50 15.56
N LEU A 575 -27.72 14.98 15.70
CA LEU A 575 -28.09 15.97 16.72
C LEU A 575 -27.90 15.42 18.15
N ALA A 576 -28.29 14.16 18.38
CA ALA A 576 -28.05 13.48 19.65
C ALA A 576 -26.54 13.39 19.95
N GLY A 577 -25.73 13.08 18.94
CA GLY A 577 -24.27 13.12 19.03
C GLY A 577 -23.72 14.50 19.39
N VAL A 578 -24.19 15.57 18.72
CA VAL A 578 -23.79 16.95 19.05
C VAL A 578 -24.12 17.27 20.51
N GLN A 579 -25.35 17.05 20.95
CA GLN A 579 -25.80 17.41 22.30
C GLN A 579 -25.09 16.57 23.37
N GLY A 580 -25.00 15.26 23.15
CA GLY A 580 -24.32 14.33 24.06
C GLY A 580 -22.84 14.68 24.23
N ALA A 581 -22.13 14.96 23.13
CA ALA A 581 -20.73 15.35 23.18
C ALA A 581 -20.54 16.70 23.90
N ILE A 582 -21.42 17.68 23.65
CA ILE A 582 -21.38 18.99 24.32
C ILE A 582 -21.62 18.87 25.83
N HIS A 583 -22.47 17.94 26.29
CA HIS A 583 -22.62 17.66 27.72
C HIS A 583 -21.32 17.14 28.35
N ASN A 584 -20.58 16.29 27.64
CA ASN A 584 -19.28 15.79 28.07
C ASN A 584 -18.20 16.90 28.09
N VAL A 585 -18.23 17.85 27.14
CA VAL A 585 -17.36 19.04 27.22
C VAL A 585 -17.68 19.84 28.49
N ARG A 586 -18.97 20.19 28.70
CA ARG A 586 -19.39 21.05 29.82
C ARG A 586 -19.08 20.47 31.19
N ILE A 587 -19.19 19.16 31.38
CA ILE A 587 -18.87 18.53 32.67
C ILE A 587 -17.36 18.52 32.95
N ASN A 588 -16.52 18.46 31.91
CA ASN A 588 -15.07 18.42 32.05
C ASN A 588 -14.44 19.81 32.20
N LEU A 589 -14.97 20.83 31.51
CA LEU A 589 -14.43 22.19 31.47
C LEU A 589 -14.03 22.79 32.83
N PRO A 590 -14.87 22.75 33.89
CA PRO A 590 -14.54 23.35 35.19
C PRO A 590 -13.28 22.76 35.84
N HIS A 591 -12.89 21.54 35.45
CA HIS A 591 -11.76 20.81 36.03
C HIS A 591 -10.41 21.13 35.35
N THR A 592 -10.42 21.85 34.24
CA THR A 592 -9.21 22.22 33.46
C THR A 592 -8.38 23.30 34.17
N GLY A 593 -9.02 24.21 34.90
CA GLY A 593 -8.37 25.32 35.59
C GLY A 593 -7.80 26.41 34.66
N ASP A 594 -8.23 26.44 33.40
CA ASP A 594 -7.80 27.40 32.37
C ASP A 594 -9.00 28.24 31.90
N ASN A 595 -9.18 29.43 32.47
CA ASN A 595 -10.35 30.27 32.21
C ASN A 595 -10.44 30.76 30.77
N ASP A 596 -9.30 31.00 30.11
CA ASP A 596 -9.27 31.43 28.71
C ASP A 596 -9.72 30.30 27.80
N PHE A 597 -9.25 29.07 28.08
CA PHE A 597 -9.69 27.86 27.40
C PHE A 597 -11.19 27.59 27.62
N ILE A 598 -11.69 27.72 28.86
CA ILE A 598 -13.11 27.54 29.19
C ILE A 598 -13.98 28.53 28.40
N ALA A 599 -13.66 29.82 28.45
CA ALA A 599 -14.44 30.86 27.77
C ALA A 599 -14.46 30.68 26.24
N ALA A 600 -13.31 30.29 25.67
CA ALA A 600 -13.21 29.98 24.24
C ALA A 600 -14.09 28.79 23.85
N MET A 601 -14.07 27.70 24.63
CA MET A 601 -14.91 26.53 24.35
C MET A 601 -16.40 26.83 24.54
N GLU A 602 -16.81 27.51 25.61
CA GLU A 602 -18.23 27.81 25.88
C GLU A 602 -18.89 28.59 24.74
N THR A 603 -18.17 29.56 24.16
CA THR A 603 -18.64 30.34 23.01
C THR A 603 -18.93 29.45 21.79
N ASP A 604 -18.05 28.49 21.51
CA ASP A 604 -18.23 27.52 20.42
C ASP A 604 -19.43 26.59 20.66
N LEU A 605 -19.66 26.16 21.91
CA LEU A 605 -20.70 25.17 22.25
C LEU A 605 -22.12 25.70 22.00
N ASP A 606 -22.43 26.94 22.41
CA ASP A 606 -23.77 27.50 22.26
C ASP A 606 -24.15 27.72 20.78
N ALA A 607 -23.18 28.17 19.98
CA ALA A 607 -23.33 28.27 18.54
C ALA A 607 -23.57 26.89 17.91
N LEU A 608 -22.80 25.87 18.29
CA LEU A 608 -22.94 24.51 17.76
C LEU A 608 -24.33 23.91 18.07
N VAL A 609 -24.83 24.02 19.30
CA VAL A 609 -26.16 23.49 19.67
C VAL A 609 -27.26 24.17 18.87
N SER A 610 -27.28 25.50 18.85
CA SER A 610 -28.34 26.27 18.20
C SER A 610 -28.40 26.02 16.69
N GLN A 611 -27.24 26.05 16.02
CA GLN A 611 -27.15 25.75 14.60
C GLN A 611 -27.54 24.31 14.29
N SER A 612 -27.10 23.34 15.10
CA SER A 612 -27.42 21.92 14.89
C SER A 612 -28.90 21.63 15.05
N ARG A 613 -29.57 22.21 16.06
CA ARG A 613 -31.02 22.08 16.25
C ARG A 613 -31.77 22.64 15.05
N SER A 614 -31.47 23.88 14.67
CA SER A 614 -32.13 24.52 13.54
C SER A 614 -31.96 23.74 12.24
N LEU A 615 -30.78 23.18 11.99
CA LEU A 615 -30.55 22.35 10.79
C LEU A 615 -31.31 21.02 10.86
N CYS A 616 -31.29 20.34 12.00
CA CYS A 616 -32.04 19.11 12.19
C CYS A 616 -33.54 19.33 11.98
N ASP A 617 -34.11 20.40 12.55
CA ASP A 617 -35.53 20.73 12.40
C ASP A 617 -35.89 20.94 10.93
N LYS A 618 -35.07 21.67 10.16
CA LYS A 618 -35.25 21.85 8.71
C LYS A 618 -35.24 20.51 7.95
N ILE A 619 -34.34 19.60 8.30
CA ILE A 619 -34.27 18.28 7.69
C ILE A 619 -35.55 17.48 8.01
N GLN A 620 -36.00 17.50 9.28
CA GLN A 620 -37.23 16.80 9.68
C GLN A 620 -38.46 17.36 8.97
N GLU A 621 -38.59 18.69 8.89
CA GLU A 621 -39.69 19.35 8.17
C GLU A 621 -39.72 18.92 6.70
N LYS A 622 -38.55 18.80 6.06
CA LYS A 622 -38.45 18.33 4.68
C LYS A 622 -38.88 16.87 4.53
N VAL A 623 -38.43 16.00 5.44
CA VAL A 623 -38.81 14.57 5.43
C VAL A 623 -40.33 14.42 5.63
N GLU A 624 -40.90 15.14 6.59
CA GLU A 624 -42.35 15.16 6.86
C GLU A 624 -43.16 15.70 5.68
N ALA A 625 -42.66 16.74 5.00
CA ALA A 625 -43.28 17.23 3.77
C ALA A 625 -43.25 16.18 2.66
N GLY A 626 -42.18 15.39 2.57
CA GLY A 626 -42.02 14.30 1.62
C GLY A 626 -43.06 13.17 1.77
N PHE A 627 -43.59 12.95 2.97
CA PHE A 627 -44.66 11.96 3.19
C PHE A 627 -46.04 12.43 2.72
N ARG A 628 -46.21 13.74 2.49
CA ARG A 628 -47.49 14.36 2.13
C ARG A 628 -47.60 14.68 0.64
N ALA A 629 -46.49 14.57 -0.09
CA ALA A 629 -46.39 14.74 -1.55
C ALA A 629 -46.59 13.39 -2.24
#